data_AF-A0A953XY62-F1
#
_entry.id   AF-A0A953XY62-F1
#
_cell.length_a   1.000
_cell.length_b   1.000
_cell.length_c   1.000
_cell.angle_alpha   90.00
_cell.angle_beta   90.00
_cell.angle_gamma   90.00
#
_symmetry.space_group_name_H-M   'P 1'
#
loop_
_entity.id
_entity.type
_entity.pdbx_description
1 polymer ?
#
loop_
_entity_poly.entity_id
_entity_poly.type
_entity_poly.pdbx_seq_one_letter_code
_entity_poly.pdbx_strand_id
1 'polypeptide(L)'
;MIRALNRAFVCGWTDITGVADYAGTSGTHAPSYPAVYTTNCAGHHNVQMFFLTPDGQVLHCLPGFWERGAFLEELKLACKLGDVLQSPKLSIVEKNRAFLDLQLGHALEHDHATRTRSALQGFDRFEVAGEGSDFLRAERGFLADRGWGPRLKSTDQVLHERMARRPFQRFESFDVAAYVDMGKKAFDSHFDGCDGDHAGQACSESLAAVAAGRVVPGSPGAGQATPARPTRTPGSGPAPAPSRGFGGAGGAPATPSLTLGR
;
A
#
# COMPACT_ATOMS: atom_id res chain seq x y z
N MET A 1 0.26 10.88 -6.07
CA MET A 1 0.32 10.55 -4.63
C MET A 1 0.49 11.78 -3.74
N ILE A 2 1.65 12.44 -3.68
CA ILE A 2 1.89 13.59 -2.77
C ILE A 2 0.82 14.69 -2.89
N ARG A 3 0.41 15.04 -4.12
CA ARG A 3 -0.68 16.03 -4.33
C ARG A 3 -2.05 15.58 -3.80
N ALA A 4 -2.34 14.28 -3.78
CA ALA A 4 -3.60 13.75 -3.25
C ALA A 4 -3.60 13.81 -1.72
N LEU A 5 -2.48 13.42 -1.09
CA LEU A 5 -2.27 13.54 0.35
C LEU A 5 -2.41 15.00 0.81
N ASN A 6 -1.64 15.91 0.22
CA ASN A 6 -1.62 17.33 0.64
C ASN A 6 -2.96 18.06 0.46
N ARG A 7 -3.90 17.52 -0.32
CA ARG A 7 -5.22 18.14 -0.54
C ARG A 7 -6.28 17.63 0.42
N ALA A 8 -6.22 16.37 0.80
CA ALA A 8 -7.27 15.70 1.56
C ALA A 8 -6.87 15.32 2.99
N PHE A 9 -5.57 15.33 3.31
CA PHE A 9 -5.06 14.82 4.58
C PHE A 9 -4.07 15.78 5.24
N VAL A 10 -4.13 15.84 6.56
CA VAL A 10 -3.03 16.33 7.41
C VAL A 10 -2.25 15.11 7.84
N CYS A 11 -0.96 15.06 7.50
CA CYS A 11 -0.11 13.90 7.81
C CYS A 11 0.69 14.18 9.09
N GLY A 12 0.71 13.19 9.99
CA GLY A 12 1.51 13.18 11.20
C GLY A 12 2.15 11.81 11.41
N TRP A 13 3.04 11.70 12.38
CA TRP A 13 3.65 10.44 12.77
C TRP A 13 3.83 10.39 14.29
N THR A 14 3.92 9.18 14.82
CA THR A 14 4.26 8.93 16.22
C THR A 14 5.23 7.75 16.27
N ASP A 15 6.17 7.79 17.21
CA ASP A 15 7.08 6.67 17.46
C ASP A 15 6.35 5.63 18.34
N ILE A 16 6.37 4.38 17.88
CA ILE A 16 5.73 3.25 18.57
C ILE A 16 6.76 2.30 19.19
N THR A 17 8.04 2.70 19.23
CA THR A 17 9.12 1.89 19.79
C THR A 17 8.82 1.49 21.23
N GLY A 18 8.91 0.19 21.53
CA GLY A 18 8.69 -0.35 22.86
C GLY A 18 7.21 -0.48 23.27
N VAL A 19 6.25 -0.18 22.39
CA VAL A 19 4.84 -0.42 22.68
C VAL A 19 4.51 -1.91 22.57
N ALA A 20 4.41 -2.57 23.71
CA ALA A 20 4.41 -4.04 23.84
C ALA A 20 3.38 -4.78 22.98
N ASP A 21 2.21 -4.16 22.77
CA ASP A 21 1.06 -4.87 22.20
C ASP A 21 1.13 -5.01 20.68
N TYR A 22 1.66 -4.00 19.98
CA TYR A 22 1.60 -3.96 18.52
C TYR A 22 2.90 -3.55 17.82
N ALA A 23 3.93 -3.12 18.57
CA ALA A 23 5.25 -2.86 18.01
C ALA A 23 5.97 -4.17 17.70
N GLY A 24 6.65 -4.20 16.56
CA GLY A 24 7.42 -5.33 16.09
C GLY A 24 8.88 -5.25 16.53
N THR A 25 9.63 -6.32 16.25
CA THR A 25 11.08 -6.28 16.32
C THR A 25 11.60 -6.15 14.89
N SER A 26 12.09 -4.96 14.54
CA SER A 26 12.77 -4.76 13.26
C SER A 26 14.22 -5.23 13.35
N GLY A 27 14.71 -5.88 12.29
CA GLY A 27 16.14 -5.96 12.05
C GLY A 27 16.72 -4.56 11.78
N THR A 28 18.04 -4.42 11.93
CA THR A 28 18.74 -3.16 11.67
C THR A 28 18.76 -2.89 10.16
N HIS A 29 18.16 -1.78 9.74
CA HIS A 29 18.25 -1.30 8.35
C HIS A 29 19.02 0.01 8.30
N ALA A 30 20.06 0.07 7.47
CA ALA A 30 20.72 1.34 7.21
C ALA A 30 19.77 2.23 6.38
N PRO A 31 19.71 3.56 6.62
CA PRO A 31 18.89 4.48 5.83
C PRO A 31 19.21 4.49 4.33
N SER A 32 20.39 3.99 3.93
CA SER A 32 20.83 3.86 2.55
C SER A 32 20.27 2.61 1.84
N TYR A 33 19.62 1.69 2.55
CA TYR A 33 19.11 0.47 1.95
C TYR A 33 17.91 0.75 1.06
N PRO A 34 18.00 0.48 -0.26
CA PRO A 34 16.86 0.66 -1.14
C PRO A 34 15.80 -0.40 -0.82
N ALA A 35 14.54 0.01 -0.71
CA ALA A 35 13.42 -0.91 -0.74
C ALA A 35 13.23 -1.42 -2.18
N VAL A 36 13.98 -2.46 -2.56
CA VAL A 36 14.01 -2.96 -3.96
C VAL A 36 12.69 -3.64 -4.34
N TYR A 37 12.08 -4.36 -3.40
CA TYR A 37 10.78 -5.01 -3.58
C TYR A 37 10.09 -5.14 -2.22
N THR A 38 8.91 -4.54 -2.05
CA THR A 38 8.09 -4.72 -0.85
C THR A 38 6.79 -5.42 -1.23
N THR A 39 6.43 -6.43 -0.45
CA THR A 39 5.06 -6.94 -0.41
C THR A 39 4.19 -5.93 0.34
N ASN A 40 2.90 -5.91 0.02
CA ASN A 40 1.94 -5.14 0.81
C ASN A 40 1.84 -5.76 2.21
N CYS A 41 1.76 -4.92 3.23
CA CYS A 41 1.83 -5.30 4.65
C CYS A 41 3.20 -5.78 5.14
N ALA A 42 4.29 -5.58 4.37
CA ALA A 42 5.63 -5.82 4.87
C ALA A 42 5.94 -4.93 6.07
N GLY A 43 6.44 -5.49 7.17
CA GLY A 43 6.70 -4.74 8.40
C GLY A 43 5.43 -4.22 9.09
N HIS A 44 4.34 -4.98 9.05
CA HIS A 44 3.04 -4.62 9.61
C HIS A 44 3.06 -4.17 11.08
N HIS A 45 3.99 -4.68 11.88
CA HIS A 45 4.20 -4.26 13.27
C HIS A 45 5.13 -3.04 13.45
N ASN A 46 5.85 -2.62 12.40
CA ASN A 46 6.82 -1.52 12.46
C ASN A 46 6.25 -0.21 11.90
N VAL A 47 5.37 -0.31 10.91
CA VAL A 47 4.67 0.84 10.31
C VAL A 47 3.18 0.54 10.32
N GLN A 48 2.39 1.48 10.84
CA GLN A 48 0.94 1.46 10.73
C GLN A 48 0.45 2.83 10.27
N MET A 49 -0.32 2.84 9.19
CA MET A 49 -0.89 4.07 8.63
C MET A 49 -2.38 4.10 8.90
N PHE A 50 -2.83 5.10 9.67
CA PHE A 50 -4.25 5.29 9.97
C PHE A 50 -4.79 6.50 9.22
N PHE A 51 -5.99 6.35 8.67
CA PHE A 51 -6.77 7.43 8.07
C PHE A 51 -7.90 7.77 9.02
N LEU A 52 -7.80 8.93 9.65
CA LEU A 52 -8.68 9.35 10.72
C LEU A 52 -9.50 10.57 10.32
N THR A 53 -10.72 10.67 10.85
CA THR A 53 -11.43 11.95 10.91
C THR A 53 -10.83 12.86 12.00
N PRO A 54 -11.13 14.18 11.99
CA PRO A 54 -10.63 15.10 13.01
C PRO A 54 -11.00 14.74 14.45
N ASP A 55 -12.10 14.03 14.66
CA ASP A 55 -12.57 13.54 15.97
C ASP A 55 -12.05 12.13 16.33
N GLY A 56 -11.17 11.57 15.52
CA GLY A 56 -10.46 10.32 15.82
C GLY A 56 -11.19 9.05 15.40
N GLN A 57 -12.21 9.12 14.53
CA GLN A 57 -12.82 7.91 13.96
C GLN A 57 -11.90 7.32 12.88
N VAL A 58 -11.68 6.01 12.94
CA VAL A 58 -10.88 5.29 11.96
C VAL A 58 -11.73 5.07 10.70
N LEU A 59 -11.31 5.70 9.60
CA LEU A 59 -11.87 5.44 8.27
C LEU A 59 -11.22 4.20 7.66
N HIS A 60 -9.90 4.12 7.76
CA HIS A 60 -9.13 3.02 7.19
C HIS A 60 -7.78 2.87 7.90
N CYS A 61 -7.15 1.70 7.79
CA CYS A 61 -5.84 1.44 8.34
C CYS A 61 -5.04 0.52 7.41
N LEU A 62 -3.78 0.85 7.17
CA LEU A 62 -2.85 0.05 6.39
C LEU A 62 -1.68 -0.36 7.28
N PRO A 63 -1.56 -1.64 7.63
CA PRO A 63 -0.37 -2.16 8.27
C PRO A 63 0.75 -2.27 7.23
N GLY A 64 1.96 -1.96 7.66
CA GLY A 64 3.19 -2.15 6.90
C GLY A 64 3.31 -1.25 5.68
N PHE A 65 4.28 -1.56 4.83
CA PHE A 65 4.49 -0.86 3.57
C PHE A 65 3.48 -1.30 2.51
N TRP A 66 3.15 -0.35 1.62
CA TRP A 66 2.25 -0.56 0.50
C TRP A 66 2.88 -0.02 -0.77
N GLU A 67 2.73 -0.75 -1.87
CA GLU A 67 3.14 -0.25 -3.18
C GLU A 67 2.37 1.03 -3.53
N ARG A 68 3.04 1.98 -4.16
CA ARG A 68 2.53 3.34 -4.41
C ARG A 68 1.18 3.39 -5.12
N GLY A 69 0.97 2.54 -6.12
CA GLY A 69 -0.30 2.40 -6.84
C GLY A 69 -1.41 1.87 -5.94
N ALA A 70 -1.17 0.74 -5.27
CA ALA A 70 -2.12 0.19 -4.30
C ALA A 70 -2.47 1.20 -3.20
N PHE A 71 -1.47 1.83 -2.58
CA PHE A 71 -1.64 2.87 -1.57
C PHE A 71 -2.53 4.04 -2.05
N LEU A 72 -2.44 4.42 -3.33
CA LEU A 72 -3.29 5.48 -3.87
C LEU A 72 -4.76 5.05 -3.96
N GLU A 73 -5.03 3.78 -4.27
CA GLU A 73 -6.39 3.26 -4.28
C GLU A 73 -6.96 3.17 -2.86
N GLU A 74 -6.15 2.76 -1.87
CA GLU A 74 -6.53 2.78 -0.46
C GLU A 74 -6.84 4.20 0.06
N LEU A 75 -6.07 5.19 -0.41
CA LEU A 75 -6.33 6.59 -0.10
C LEU A 75 -7.69 7.05 -0.62
N LYS A 76 -8.06 6.63 -1.84
CA LYS A 76 -9.37 6.95 -2.42
C LYS A 76 -10.49 6.25 -1.66
N LEU A 77 -10.29 5.01 -1.23
CA LEU A 77 -11.24 4.30 -0.36
C LEU A 77 -11.46 5.07 0.94
N ALA A 78 -10.39 5.52 1.61
CA ALA A 78 -10.49 6.32 2.83
C ALA A 78 -11.33 7.60 2.64
N CYS A 79 -11.14 8.31 1.51
CA CYS A 79 -11.97 9.47 1.17
C CYS A 79 -13.46 9.10 1.00
N LYS A 80 -13.76 8.03 0.25
CA LYS A 80 -15.15 7.56 0.06
C LYS A 80 -15.81 7.20 1.40
N LEU A 81 -15.07 6.57 2.30
CA LEU A 81 -15.55 6.23 3.65
C LEU A 81 -15.81 7.49 4.48
N GLY A 82 -14.97 8.52 4.34
CA GLY A 82 -15.20 9.84 4.92
C GLY A 82 -16.52 10.47 4.43
N ASP A 83 -16.79 10.41 3.13
CA ASP A 83 -18.04 10.90 2.54
C ASP A 83 -19.27 10.15 3.09
N VAL A 84 -19.18 8.82 3.25
CA VAL A 84 -20.23 8.01 3.87
C VAL A 84 -20.48 8.44 5.32
N LEU A 85 -19.42 8.59 6.11
CA LEU A 85 -19.52 8.98 7.52
C LEU A 85 -20.16 10.36 7.68
N GLN A 86 -19.80 11.32 6.83
CA GLN A 86 -20.28 12.69 6.89
C GLN A 86 -21.68 12.88 6.29
N SER A 87 -22.19 11.90 5.53
CA SER A 87 -23.50 12.00 4.91
C SER A 87 -24.62 12.21 5.94
N PRO A 88 -25.39 13.31 5.87
CA PRO A 88 -26.55 13.52 6.74
C PRO A 88 -27.77 12.70 6.28
N LYS A 89 -27.70 12.09 5.09
CA LYS A 89 -28.80 11.33 4.48
C LYS A 89 -28.85 9.88 4.94
N LEU A 90 -27.76 9.38 5.53
CA LEU A 90 -27.63 8.00 5.97
C LEU A 90 -27.77 7.93 7.48
N SER A 91 -28.60 7.01 7.95
CA SER A 91 -28.62 6.57 9.34
C SER A 91 -27.32 5.85 9.71
N ILE A 92 -27.08 5.66 11.01
CA ILE A 92 -25.90 4.93 11.50
C ILE A 92 -25.86 3.50 10.94
N VAL A 93 -27.02 2.83 10.86
CA VAL A 93 -27.11 1.46 10.32
C VAL A 93 -26.73 1.44 8.84
N GLU A 94 -27.21 2.40 8.05
CA GLU A 94 -26.86 2.51 6.63
C GLU A 94 -25.39 2.87 6.42
N LYS A 95 -24.81 3.73 7.27
CA LYS A 95 -23.38 4.05 7.24
C LYS A 95 -22.54 2.82 7.50
N ASN A 96 -22.88 2.03 8.53
CA ASN A 96 -22.17 0.80 8.85
C ASN A 96 -22.28 -0.23 7.72
N ARG A 97 -23.46 -0.33 7.09
CA ARG A 97 -23.65 -1.20 5.92
C ARG A 97 -22.81 -0.75 4.74
N ALA A 98 -22.83 0.54 4.41
CA ALA A 98 -22.03 1.12 3.33
C ALA A 98 -20.52 0.96 3.59
N PHE A 99 -20.08 1.11 4.85
CA PHE A 99 -18.69 0.86 5.25
C PHE A 99 -18.26 -0.57 4.93
N LEU A 100 -19.06 -1.56 5.36
CA LEU A 100 -18.80 -2.97 5.10
C LEU A 100 -18.78 -3.26 3.59
N ASP A 101 -19.78 -2.78 2.86
CA ASP A 101 -19.89 -3.02 1.42
C ASP A 101 -18.73 -2.38 0.64
N LEU A 102 -18.27 -1.18 1.03
CA LEU A 102 -17.11 -0.53 0.43
C LEU A 102 -15.80 -1.27 0.71
N GLN A 103 -15.57 -1.71 1.95
CA GLN A 103 -14.36 -2.47 2.30
C GLN A 103 -14.29 -3.79 1.55
N LEU A 104 -15.37 -4.58 1.58
CA LEU A 104 -15.40 -5.89 0.93
C LEU A 104 -15.40 -5.76 -0.60
N GLY A 105 -16.14 -4.79 -1.15
CA GLY A 105 -16.14 -4.52 -2.59
C GLY A 105 -14.76 -4.11 -3.11
N HIS A 106 -14.06 -3.22 -2.39
CA HIS A 106 -12.72 -2.78 -2.77
C HIS A 106 -11.71 -3.93 -2.81
N ALA A 107 -11.73 -4.82 -1.81
CA ALA A 107 -10.88 -6.02 -1.81
C ALA A 107 -11.16 -6.96 -3.00
N LEU A 108 -12.44 -7.09 -3.39
CA LEU A 108 -12.84 -7.89 -4.57
C LEU A 108 -12.40 -7.24 -5.89
N GLU A 109 -12.20 -5.93 -5.91
CA GLU A 109 -11.80 -5.16 -7.10
C GLU A 109 -10.28 -5.03 -7.26
N HIS A 110 -9.48 -5.44 -6.27
CA HIS A 110 -8.03 -5.43 -6.37
C HIS A 110 -7.51 -6.14 -7.62
N ASP A 111 -6.60 -5.47 -8.33
CA ASP A 111 -6.00 -6.04 -9.53
C ASP A 111 -5.05 -7.21 -9.20
N HIS A 112 -4.67 -7.94 -10.24
CA HIS A 112 -3.76 -9.08 -10.08
C HIS A 112 -2.41 -8.67 -9.46
N ALA A 113 -1.90 -7.48 -9.79
CA ALA A 113 -0.62 -6.99 -9.29
C ALA A 113 -0.67 -6.73 -7.78
N THR A 114 -1.72 -6.08 -7.29
CA THR A 114 -1.98 -5.83 -5.87
C THR A 114 -2.10 -7.14 -5.11
N ARG A 115 -2.93 -8.06 -5.60
CA ARG A 115 -3.09 -9.39 -4.98
C ARG A 115 -1.78 -10.18 -4.92
N THR A 116 -0.98 -10.13 -5.98
CA THR A 116 0.33 -10.80 -6.02
C THR A 116 1.28 -10.20 -4.98
N ARG A 117 1.30 -8.88 -4.82
CA ARG A 117 2.12 -8.19 -3.82
C ARG A 117 1.61 -8.40 -2.40
N SER A 118 0.33 -8.70 -2.23
CA SER A 118 -0.30 -9.02 -0.94
C SER A 118 -0.29 -10.52 -0.63
N ALA A 119 0.33 -11.34 -1.48
CA ALA A 119 0.51 -12.75 -1.19
C ALA A 119 1.39 -12.93 0.06
N LEU A 120 0.99 -13.85 0.94
CA LEU A 120 1.77 -14.22 2.11
C LEU A 120 3.13 -14.78 1.68
N GLN A 121 4.19 -14.34 2.36
CA GLN A 121 5.52 -14.90 2.14
C GLN A 121 5.60 -16.32 2.70
N GLY A 122 6.56 -17.11 2.22
CA GLY A 122 6.61 -18.56 2.48
C GLY A 122 6.49 -18.92 3.97
N PHE A 123 7.20 -18.22 4.85
CA PHE A 123 7.15 -18.44 6.29
C PHE A 123 5.82 -17.99 6.93
N ASP A 124 5.26 -16.85 6.51
CA ASP A 124 3.99 -16.34 7.04
C ASP A 124 2.84 -17.33 6.81
N ARG A 125 2.86 -18.04 5.68
CA ARG A 125 1.84 -19.03 5.33
C ARG A 125 1.71 -20.14 6.37
N PHE A 126 2.80 -20.56 7.01
CA PHE A 126 2.74 -21.63 8.01
C PHE A 126 2.21 -21.12 9.35
N GLU A 127 2.52 -19.87 9.71
CA GLU A 127 2.12 -19.25 10.96
C GLU A 127 0.62 -18.91 10.96
N VAL A 128 0.14 -18.31 9.87
CA VAL A 128 -1.26 -17.90 9.76
C VAL A 128 -2.20 -19.04 9.35
N ALA A 129 -1.67 -20.25 9.14
CA ALA A 129 -2.43 -21.44 8.77
C ALA A 129 -3.12 -22.15 9.95
N GLY A 130 -2.96 -21.65 11.18
CA GLY A 130 -3.55 -22.24 12.37
C GLY A 130 -5.08 -22.31 12.35
N GLU A 131 -5.64 -23.26 13.11
CA GLU A 131 -7.09 -23.40 13.28
C GLU A 131 -7.70 -22.11 13.85
N GLY A 132 -8.84 -21.69 13.29
CA GLY A 132 -9.51 -20.44 13.68
C GLY A 132 -8.91 -19.17 13.08
N SER A 133 -7.82 -19.27 12.31
CA SER A 133 -7.22 -18.13 11.62
C SER A 133 -8.18 -17.53 10.58
N ASP A 134 -8.28 -16.20 10.57
CA ASP A 134 -9.07 -15.46 9.59
C ASP A 134 -8.41 -15.41 8.20
N PHE A 135 -7.15 -15.85 8.08
CA PHE A 135 -6.51 -16.12 6.79
C PHE A 135 -7.06 -17.38 6.12
N LEU A 136 -7.70 -18.30 6.83
CA LEU A 136 -8.29 -19.49 6.21
C LEU A 136 -9.53 -19.12 5.39
N ARG A 137 -9.64 -19.67 4.18
CA ARG A 137 -10.86 -19.57 3.36
C ARG A 137 -11.91 -20.59 3.85
N ALA A 138 -13.16 -20.15 3.96
CA ALA A 138 -14.27 -20.97 4.47
C ALA A 138 -14.67 -22.12 3.52
N GLU A 139 -14.53 -21.95 2.20
CA GLU A 139 -14.93 -22.96 1.22
C GLU A 139 -13.74 -23.76 0.64
N ARG A 140 -13.85 -25.09 0.65
CA ARG A 140 -13.08 -25.99 -0.23
C ARG A 140 -13.67 -25.96 -1.67
N GLY A 141 -13.71 -24.82 -2.34
CA GLY A 141 -14.38 -24.64 -3.65
C GLY A 141 -13.44 -24.42 -4.87
N PHE A 142 -13.75 -25.07 -6.01
CA PHE A 142 -13.16 -25.14 -7.39
C PHE A 142 -11.89 -24.38 -7.88
N LEU A 143 -11.38 -23.33 -7.24
CA LEU A 143 -10.09 -22.72 -7.62
C LEU A 143 -8.95 -23.42 -6.88
N ALA A 144 -8.49 -24.54 -7.44
CA ALA A 144 -7.28 -25.21 -6.98
C ALA A 144 -6.06 -24.34 -7.30
N ASP A 145 -5.63 -23.52 -6.34
CA ASP A 145 -4.22 -23.13 -6.30
C ASP A 145 -3.41 -24.43 -6.24
N ARG A 146 -2.56 -24.64 -7.25
CA ARG A 146 -1.73 -25.84 -7.41
C ARG A 146 -0.57 -25.92 -6.39
N GLY A 147 -0.75 -25.32 -5.21
CA GLY A 147 0.26 -25.25 -4.15
C GLY A 147 -0.01 -26.27 -3.04
N TRP A 148 1.08 -26.80 -2.48
CA TRP A 148 1.05 -27.55 -1.22
C TRP A 148 0.71 -26.60 -0.06
N GLY A 149 -0.36 -26.87 0.69
CA GLY A 149 -0.74 -26.13 1.91
C GLY A 149 -2.20 -25.65 1.98
N PRO A 150 -2.63 -25.08 3.12
CA PRO A 150 -3.98 -24.54 3.28
C PRO A 150 -4.23 -23.35 2.34
N ARG A 151 -5.51 -23.17 1.97
CA ARG A 151 -5.94 -22.07 1.11
C ARG A 151 -6.09 -20.80 1.92
N LEU A 152 -5.09 -19.95 1.83
CA LEU A 152 -5.02 -18.70 2.57
C LEU A 152 -5.55 -17.53 1.74
N LYS A 153 -6.12 -16.56 2.43
CA LYS A 153 -6.41 -15.23 1.90
C LYS A 153 -5.09 -14.46 1.80
N SER A 154 -5.03 -13.50 0.89
CA SER A 154 -3.94 -12.53 0.83
C SER A 154 -4.10 -11.50 1.96
N THR A 155 -3.02 -10.80 2.30
CA THR A 155 -3.00 -9.82 3.40
C THR A 155 -3.97 -8.68 3.18
N ASP A 156 -4.14 -8.22 1.94
CA ASP A 156 -5.14 -7.20 1.57
C ASP A 156 -6.56 -7.68 1.83
N GLN A 157 -6.89 -8.93 1.49
CA GLN A 157 -8.23 -9.46 1.73
C GLN A 157 -8.52 -9.54 3.23
N VAL A 158 -7.58 -10.06 4.02
CA VAL A 158 -7.74 -10.13 5.49
C VAL A 158 -7.89 -8.75 6.10
N LEU A 159 -7.08 -7.78 5.65
CA LEU A 159 -7.15 -6.39 6.08
C LEU A 159 -8.56 -5.82 5.89
N HIS A 160 -9.12 -5.90 4.69
CA HIS A 160 -10.44 -5.34 4.41
C HIS A 160 -11.56 -6.08 5.14
N GLU A 161 -11.48 -7.40 5.27
CA GLU A 161 -12.42 -8.18 6.08
C GLU A 161 -12.37 -7.78 7.56
N ARG A 162 -11.18 -7.50 8.09
CA ARG A 162 -11.01 -6.98 9.46
C ARG A 162 -11.57 -5.57 9.60
N MET A 163 -11.31 -4.68 8.65
CA MET A 163 -11.90 -3.34 8.66
C MET A 163 -13.43 -3.41 8.63
N ALA A 164 -14.00 -4.25 7.75
CA ALA A 164 -15.44 -4.38 7.59
C ALA A 164 -16.18 -4.76 8.89
N ARG A 165 -15.51 -5.40 9.84
CA ARG A 165 -16.05 -5.75 11.17
C ARG A 165 -16.03 -4.58 12.17
N ARG A 166 -15.36 -3.47 11.85
CA ARG A 166 -15.08 -2.33 12.75
C ARG A 166 -15.48 -0.98 12.12
N PRO A 167 -16.76 -0.80 11.73
CA PRO A 167 -17.18 0.43 11.06
C PRO A 167 -17.03 1.64 11.96
N PHE A 168 -16.25 2.63 11.51
CA PHE A 168 -16.11 3.97 12.13
C PHE A 168 -15.77 3.98 13.63
N GLN A 169 -15.04 2.96 14.09
CA GLN A 169 -14.58 2.87 15.48
C GLN A 169 -13.61 4.01 15.79
N ARG A 170 -13.69 4.55 17.02
CA ARG A 170 -12.71 5.55 17.48
C ARG A 170 -11.35 4.91 17.68
N PHE A 171 -10.29 5.64 17.35
CA PHE A 171 -8.91 5.15 17.43
C PHE A 171 -8.56 4.65 18.83
N GLU A 172 -9.02 5.33 19.89
CA GLU A 172 -8.75 4.96 21.28
C GLU A 172 -9.34 3.60 21.68
N SER A 173 -10.38 3.16 20.97
CA SER A 173 -11.01 1.86 21.17
C SER A 173 -10.58 0.84 20.13
N PHE A 174 -9.79 1.23 19.14
CA PHE A 174 -9.40 0.37 18.02
C PHE A 174 -8.31 -0.60 18.48
N ASP A 175 -8.57 -1.90 18.38
CA ASP A 175 -7.59 -2.93 18.70
C ASP A 175 -6.53 -3.01 17.59
N VAL A 176 -5.50 -2.17 17.72
CA VAL A 176 -4.38 -2.08 16.77
C VAL A 176 -3.66 -3.42 16.68
N ALA A 177 -3.40 -4.08 17.81
CA ALA A 177 -2.65 -5.33 17.85
C ALA A 177 -3.34 -6.43 17.05
N ALA A 178 -4.63 -6.66 17.29
CA ALA A 178 -5.39 -7.67 16.54
C ALA A 178 -5.60 -7.28 15.07
N TYR A 179 -5.58 -5.99 14.74
CA TYR A 179 -5.76 -5.54 13.37
C TYR A 179 -4.51 -5.76 12.52
N VAL A 180 -3.35 -5.34 13.04
CA VAL A 180 -2.11 -5.24 12.26
C VAL A 180 -1.38 -6.56 12.14
N ASP A 181 -1.73 -7.55 12.97
CA ASP A 181 -1.10 -8.87 12.99
C ASP A 181 -1.33 -9.62 11.67
N MET A 182 -0.28 -9.70 10.85
CA MET A 182 -0.29 -10.43 9.58
C MET A 182 0.62 -11.67 9.63
N GLY A 183 0.97 -12.15 10.83
CA GLY A 183 1.94 -13.22 11.04
C GLY A 183 3.05 -12.85 12.03
N LYS A 184 4.29 -13.23 11.74
CA LYS A 184 5.38 -13.06 12.72
C LYS A 184 5.75 -11.60 12.96
N LYS A 185 5.98 -11.27 14.24
CA LYS A 185 6.56 -9.98 14.69
C LYS A 185 8.01 -9.74 14.26
N ALA A 186 8.72 -10.79 13.84
CA ALA A 186 10.12 -10.75 13.44
C ALA A 186 10.23 -10.94 11.92
N PHE A 187 10.85 -9.97 11.26
CA PHE A 187 11.20 -10.06 9.85
C PHE A 187 12.59 -10.69 9.74
N ASP A 188 12.69 -11.90 9.15
CA ASP A 188 13.98 -12.44 8.73
C ASP A 188 14.27 -11.92 7.32
N SER A 189 15.10 -10.89 7.24
CA SER A 189 15.54 -10.38 5.96
C SER A 189 16.69 -11.26 5.45
N HIS A 190 16.39 -12.25 4.61
CA HIS A 190 17.38 -12.79 3.69
C HIS A 190 17.73 -11.70 2.66
N PHE A 191 18.51 -10.71 3.08
CA PHE A 191 19.27 -9.85 2.17
C PHE A 191 20.56 -10.59 1.82
N ASP A 192 20.77 -10.82 0.53
CA ASP A 192 22.05 -11.32 0.00
C ASP A 192 23.19 -10.37 0.45
N GLY A 193 24.01 -10.84 1.39
CA GLY A 193 25.37 -10.32 1.58
C GLY A 193 25.76 -9.78 2.96
N CYS A 194 24.97 -9.95 4.02
CA CYS A 194 25.42 -9.65 5.39
C CYS A 194 25.15 -10.80 6.36
N ASP A 195 25.43 -12.03 5.94
CA ASP A 195 25.71 -13.09 6.89
C ASP A 195 27.12 -12.86 7.47
N GLY A 196 27.21 -12.64 8.78
CA GLY A 196 28.45 -12.76 9.54
C GLY A 196 29.19 -11.45 9.88
N ASP A 197 29.40 -11.26 11.19
CA ASP A 197 30.62 -10.72 11.80
C ASP A 197 30.97 -9.22 11.78
N HIS A 198 30.12 -8.32 11.27
CA HIS A 198 30.43 -6.87 11.29
C HIS A 198 29.42 -5.96 11.99
N ALA A 199 28.61 -6.49 12.92
CA ALA A 199 27.58 -5.74 13.66
C ALA A 199 28.11 -4.62 14.60
N GLY A 200 29.43 -4.46 14.75
CA GLY A 200 30.01 -3.65 15.83
C GLY A 200 30.55 -2.27 15.48
N GLN A 201 30.88 -1.95 14.22
CA GLN A 201 31.85 -0.86 13.99
C GLN A 201 31.42 0.29 13.07
N ALA A 202 30.35 0.15 12.28
CA ALA A 202 29.95 1.20 11.33
C ALA A 202 28.82 2.15 11.84
N CYS A 203 28.14 1.82 12.95
CA CYS A 203 26.95 2.56 13.39
C CYS A 203 27.23 3.71 14.38
N SER A 204 28.40 3.75 15.03
CA SER A 204 28.69 4.78 16.04
C SER A 204 29.04 6.15 15.44
N GLU A 205 29.65 6.20 14.25
CA GLU A 205 30.10 7.46 13.65
C GLU A 205 28.95 8.23 12.96
N SER A 206 27.92 7.54 12.47
CA SER A 206 26.77 8.14 11.78
C SER A 206 25.78 8.82 12.73
N LEU A 207 25.47 8.19 13.87
CA LEU A 207 24.54 8.74 14.85
C LEU A 207 25.08 10.00 15.55
N ALA A 208 26.39 10.08 15.77
CA ALA A 208 27.03 11.27 16.35
C ALA A 208 26.99 12.49 15.39
N ALA A 209 27.09 12.27 14.09
CA ALA A 209 27.06 13.35 13.09
C ALA A 209 25.66 13.95 12.92
N VAL A 210 24.61 13.11 12.97
CA VAL A 210 23.20 13.55 12.89
C VAL A 210 22.77 14.25 14.19
N ALA A 211 23.19 13.75 15.35
CA ALA A 211 22.91 14.40 16.64
C ALA A 211 23.63 15.77 16.81
N ALA A 212 24.73 15.99 16.10
CA ALA A 212 25.51 17.23 16.15
C ALA A 212 25.07 18.30 15.12
N GLY A 213 24.01 18.07 14.34
CA GLY A 213 23.49 19.04 13.37
C GLY A 213 24.46 19.40 12.23
N ARG A 214 25.44 18.54 11.94
CA ARG A 214 26.39 18.77 10.84
C ARG A 214 25.90 18.06 9.58
N VAL A 215 25.56 18.84 8.55
CA VAL A 215 25.32 18.32 7.20
C VAL A 215 26.63 17.73 6.68
N VAL A 216 26.63 16.44 6.38
CA VAL A 216 27.74 15.77 5.69
C VAL A 216 27.68 16.15 4.21
N PRO A 217 28.72 16.76 3.61
CA PRO A 217 28.73 17.12 2.20
C PRO A 217 29.20 15.96 1.29
N GLY A 218 28.47 15.74 0.19
CA GLY A 218 28.88 15.00 -1.02
C GLY A 218 28.38 13.55 -1.07
N SER A 219 27.85 13.01 -2.19
CA SER A 219 28.04 13.35 -3.62
C SER A 219 26.87 12.81 -4.49
N PRO A 220 26.93 12.84 -5.83
CA PRO A 220 26.50 13.93 -6.69
C PRO A 220 25.34 13.52 -7.64
N GLY A 221 24.51 14.48 -8.08
CA GLY A 221 23.65 14.24 -9.25
C GLY A 221 22.34 15.00 -9.31
N ALA A 222 22.39 16.33 -9.35
CA ALA A 222 21.32 17.13 -9.96
C ALA A 222 21.90 18.51 -10.30
N GLY A 223 22.38 18.66 -11.53
CA GLY A 223 22.87 19.94 -12.04
C GLY A 223 21.74 20.99 -11.99
N GLN A 224 21.97 22.05 -11.23
CA GLN A 224 21.18 23.27 -11.33
C GLN A 224 21.60 24.01 -12.60
N ALA A 225 20.64 24.26 -13.48
CA ALA A 225 20.80 25.10 -14.66
C ALA A 225 20.74 26.59 -14.25
N THR A 226 21.81 27.33 -14.54
CA THR A 226 21.85 28.79 -14.51
C THR A 226 21.62 29.33 -15.93
N PRO A 227 20.94 30.49 -16.12
CA PRO A 227 20.49 30.92 -17.43
C PRO A 227 21.57 31.76 -18.16
N ALA A 228 21.72 31.54 -19.47
CA ALA A 228 22.49 32.41 -20.35
C ALA A 228 21.63 32.90 -21.54
N ARG A 229 21.70 34.20 -21.77
CA ARG A 229 21.03 34.99 -22.84
C ARG A 229 21.88 34.92 -24.16
N PRO A 230 21.47 35.54 -25.29
CA PRO A 230 21.30 34.84 -26.58
C PRO A 230 22.35 35.23 -27.63
N THR A 231 22.57 34.37 -28.63
CA THR A 231 23.24 34.76 -29.88
C THR A 231 22.54 34.19 -31.11
N ARG A 232 22.56 35.00 -32.17
CA ARG A 232 21.77 34.95 -33.41
C ARG A 232 22.15 33.79 -34.36
N THR A 233 21.14 33.37 -35.13
CA THR A 233 21.13 32.66 -36.43
C THR A 233 21.94 33.37 -37.53
N PRO A 234 22.42 32.65 -38.58
CA PRO A 234 21.65 32.32 -39.80
C PRO A 234 21.94 30.86 -40.29
N GLY A 235 21.22 30.17 -41.17
CA GLY A 235 20.13 30.42 -42.13
C GLY A 235 20.17 29.31 -43.21
N SER A 236 19.09 29.15 -43.98
CA SER A 236 18.87 28.27 -45.17
C SER A 236 18.69 26.76 -44.89
N GLY A 237 17.73 26.00 -45.44
CA GLY A 237 16.70 26.17 -46.48
C GLY A 237 15.89 24.85 -46.61
N PRO A 238 14.85 24.76 -47.46
CA PRO A 238 13.63 23.96 -47.17
C PRO A 238 13.39 22.70 -48.04
N ALA A 239 12.34 21.93 -47.65
CA ALA A 239 11.38 21.12 -48.46
C ALA A 239 11.19 19.67 -47.93
N PRO A 240 10.12 18.91 -48.32
CA PRO A 240 8.73 19.27 -48.62
C PRO A 240 7.68 18.39 -47.86
N ALA A 241 6.41 18.69 -48.13
CA ALA A 241 5.17 18.14 -47.54
C ALA A 241 4.89 16.64 -47.81
N PRO A 242 3.98 16.03 -47.03
CA PRO A 242 3.22 14.85 -47.46
C PRO A 242 1.77 15.17 -47.86
N SER A 243 1.33 14.37 -48.82
CA SER A 243 0.12 14.39 -49.63
C SER A 243 -1.18 14.00 -48.91
N ARG A 244 -2.30 14.43 -49.52
CA ARG A 244 -3.70 14.14 -49.19
C ARG A 244 -4.16 12.72 -49.58
N GLY A 245 -5.26 12.30 -48.95
CA GLY A 245 -6.31 11.42 -49.50
C GLY A 245 -6.26 9.95 -49.04
N PHE A 246 -7.36 9.19 -48.91
CA PHE A 246 -8.80 9.41 -49.01
C PHE A 246 -9.48 8.08 -48.55
N GLY A 247 -10.68 8.13 -47.97
CA GLY A 247 -11.73 7.12 -48.22
C GLY A 247 -12.04 5.99 -47.21
N GLY A 248 -13.34 5.86 -46.88
CA GLY A 248 -14.04 4.60 -46.53
C GLY A 248 -14.32 4.38 -45.03
N ALA A 249 -15.48 4.69 -44.45
CA ALA A 249 -16.83 4.14 -44.61
C ALA A 249 -17.05 2.72 -44.03
N GLY A 250 -17.91 2.64 -43.01
CA GLY A 250 -18.85 1.52 -42.83
C GLY A 250 -18.58 0.52 -41.69
N GLY A 251 -19.56 0.40 -40.77
CA GLY A 251 -19.86 -0.88 -40.12
C GLY A 251 -19.79 -0.92 -38.58
N ALA A 252 -20.93 -0.67 -37.93
CA ALA A 252 -21.29 -1.22 -36.62
C ALA A 252 -22.64 -1.94 -36.79
N PRO A 253 -23.16 -2.73 -35.82
CA PRO A 253 -22.53 -3.51 -34.74
C PRO A 253 -23.05 -4.98 -34.71
N ALA A 254 -22.50 -5.84 -33.84
CA ALA A 254 -23.20 -7.06 -33.41
C ALA A 254 -22.84 -7.47 -31.97
N THR A 255 -23.81 -7.31 -31.08
CA THR A 255 -23.93 -7.95 -29.76
C THR A 255 -24.23 -9.44 -29.87
N PRO A 256 -23.67 -10.29 -29.00
CA PRO A 256 -24.26 -11.59 -28.69
C PRO A 256 -24.97 -11.58 -27.34
N SER A 257 -26.21 -12.07 -27.39
CA SER A 257 -27.17 -12.27 -26.30
C SER A 257 -26.81 -13.49 -25.44
N LEU A 258 -27.06 -13.34 -24.14
CA LEU A 258 -27.14 -14.43 -23.15
C LEU A 258 -28.26 -15.42 -23.50
N THR A 259 -28.02 -16.70 -23.25
CA THR A 259 -29.07 -17.72 -23.06
C THR A 259 -28.78 -18.49 -21.78
N LEU A 260 -29.74 -18.45 -20.85
CA LEU A 260 -29.82 -19.32 -19.68
C LEU A 260 -30.42 -20.66 -20.09
N GLY A 261 -29.72 -21.75 -19.76
CA GLY A 261 -30.23 -23.13 -19.81
C GLY A 261 -30.67 -23.57 -18.42
N ARG A 262 -31.82 -24.26 -18.38
CA ARG A 262 -32.56 -24.74 -17.21
C ARG A 262 -31.81 -25.78 -16.38
#